data_AF-A0A558CKX6-F1
#
_entry.id   AF-A0A558CKX6-F1
#
_cell.length_a   1.000
_cell.length_b   1.000
_cell.length_c   1.000
_cell.angle_alpha   90.00
_cell.angle_beta   90.00
_cell.angle_gamma   90.00
#
_symmetry.space_group_name_H-M   'P 1'
#
loop_
_entity.id
_entity.type
_entity.pdbx_description
1 polymer ?
#
loop_
_entity_poly.entity_id
_entity_poly.type
_entity_poly.pdbx_seq_one_letter_code
_entity_poly.pdbx_strand_id
1 'polypeptide(L)' 'YKPYLDKYWRPDQMDMLNHQTGKSTELLWQNYTFGNGLNDADFNKNSLKRAR' A
#
# COMPACT_ATOMS: atom_id res chain seq x y z
N TYR A 1 -14.66 5.96 1.82
CA TYR A 1 -13.87 7.19 1.59
C TYR A 1 -13.60 7.91 2.90
N LYS A 2 -12.48 7.60 3.55
CA LYS A 2 -11.98 8.35 4.71
C LYS A 2 -10.87 9.28 4.22
N PRO A 3 -11.02 10.62 4.30
CA PRO A 3 -9.89 11.49 4.02
C PRO A 3 -8.80 11.20 5.05
N TYR A 4 -7.61 10.86 4.58
CA TYR A 4 -6.46 10.69 5.47
C TYR A 4 -5.78 12.05 5.65
N LEU A 5 -5.66 12.48 6.92
CA LEU A 5 -5.03 13.75 7.32
C LEU A 5 -5.63 14.99 6.61
N ASP A 6 -6.93 14.97 6.30
CA ASP A 6 -7.66 16.05 5.61
C ASP A 6 -7.05 16.54 4.28
N LYS A 7 -6.17 15.73 3.68
CA LYS A 7 -5.39 16.15 2.49
C LYS A 7 -5.14 15.05 1.48
N TYR A 8 -5.12 13.78 1.88
CA TYR A 8 -4.73 12.67 1.02
C TYR A 8 -5.89 11.74 0.73
N TRP A 9 -6.24 11.62 -0.55
CA TRP A 9 -7.19 10.64 -1.06
C TRP A 9 -6.45 9.38 -1.48
N ARG A 10 -6.84 8.24 -0.92
CA ARG A 10 -6.35 6.91 -1.31
C ARG A 10 -7.56 6.00 -1.58
N PRO A 11 -7.60 5.29 -2.71
CA PRO A 11 -8.65 4.31 -2.96
C PRO A 11 -8.40 3.07 -2.12
N ASP A 12 -9.46 2.55 -1.50
CA ASP A 12 -9.39 1.34 -0.67
C ASP A 12 -9.35 0.06 -1.53
N GLN A 13 -9.70 0.15 -2.81
CA GLN A 13 -9.70 -0.95 -3.78
C GLN A 13 -9.12 -0.50 -5.11
N MET A 14 -8.33 -1.37 -5.75
CA MET A 14 -7.88 -1.20 -7.12
C MET A 14 -8.08 -2.51 -7.90
N ASP A 15 -8.78 -2.42 -9.02
CA ASP A 15 -8.99 -3.55 -9.92
C ASP A 15 -8.11 -3.39 -11.16
N MET A 16 -7.22 -4.36 -11.37
CA MET A 16 -6.37 -4.43 -12.55
C MET A 16 -6.90 -5.52 -13.48
N LEU A 17 -7.22 -5.17 -14.72
CA LEU A 17 -7.66 -6.10 -15.75
C LEU A 17 -6.64 -6.15 -16.89
N ASN A 18 -6.15 -7.36 -17.20
CA ASN A 18 -5.36 -7.59 -18.39
C ASN A 18 -6.31 -7.85 -19.58
N HIS A 19 -6.47 -6.86 -20.46
CA HIS A 19 -7.36 -6.95 -21.63
C HIS A 19 -6.95 -8.00 -22.67
N GLN A 20 -5.70 -8.48 -22.67
CA GLN A 20 -5.21 -9.47 -23.63
C GLN A 20 -5.43 -10.91 -23.16
N THR A 21 -5.27 -11.16 -21.86
CA THR A 21 -5.33 -12.50 -21.27
C THR A 21 -6.59 -12.73 -20.44
N GLY A 22 -7.38 -11.69 -20.17
CA GLY A 22 -8.58 -11.73 -19.33
C GLY A 22 -8.30 -11.87 -17.84
N LYS A 23 -7.03 -11.97 -17.41
CA LYS A 23 -6.68 -12.10 -15.99
C LYS A 23 -6.97 -10.80 -15.26
N SER A 24 -7.53 -10.90 -14.06
CA SER A 24 -7.71 -9.76 -13.17
C SER A 24 -6.88 -9.92 -11.89
N THR A 25 -6.62 -8.82 -11.23
CA THR A 25 -6.06 -8.77 -9.88
C THR A 25 -6.79 -7.68 -9.12
N GLU A 26 -7.35 -8.05 -7.98
CA GLU A 26 -7.99 -7.13 -7.06
C GLU A 26 -7.00 -6.82 -5.93
N LEU A 27 -6.75 -5.54 -5.69
CA LEU A 27 -5.91 -5.05 -4.60
C LEU A 27 -6.80 -4.38 -3.57
N LEU A 28 -6.94 -5.03 -2.41
CA LEU A 28 -7.69 -4.51 -1.27
C LEU A 28 -6.72 -3.92 -0.25
N TRP A 29 -6.88 -2.63 0.04
CA TRP A 29 -6.10 -1.92 1.04
C TRP A 29 -6.87 -1.83 2.35
N GLN A 30 -6.26 -2.30 3.43
CA GLN A 30 -6.85 -2.30 4.76
C GLN A 30 -5.86 -1.75 5.77
N ASN A 31 -6.36 -1.17 6.87
CA ASN A 31 -5.56 -0.71 8.01
C ASN A 31 -4.48 0.34 7.69
N TYR A 32 -4.78 1.27 6.78
CA TYR A 32 -3.89 2.41 6.55
C TYR A 32 -3.63 3.16 7.86
N THR A 33 -2.35 3.26 8.21
CA THR A 33 -1.92 4.03 9.38
C THR A 33 -0.89 5.05 8.92
N PHE A 34 -1.15 6.32 9.24
CA PHE A 34 -0.31 7.45 8.85
C PHE A 34 0.49 7.93 10.06
N GLY A 35 1.72 8.38 9.83
CA GLY A 35 2.55 8.93 10.90
C GLY A 35 3.11 7.87 11.87
N ASN A 36 3.33 6.64 11.41
CA ASN A 36 3.81 5.51 12.24
C ASN A 36 5.24 5.63 12.77
N GLY A 37 5.88 6.81 12.68
CA GLY A 37 7.23 7.02 13.19
C GLY A 37 8.34 6.26 12.44
N LEU A 38 8.05 5.76 11.23
CA LEU A 38 9.05 5.14 10.37
C LEU A 38 10.16 6.15 10.05
N ASN A 39 11.42 5.71 10.17
CA ASN A 39 12.60 6.51 9.90
C ASN A 39 13.45 5.90 8.77
N ASP A 40 14.49 6.60 8.33
CA ASP A 40 15.32 6.19 7.20
C ASP A 40 15.95 4.80 7.36
N ALA A 41 16.21 4.36 8.61
CA ALA A 41 16.80 3.05 8.87
C ALA A 41 15.83 1.89 8.56
N ASP A 42 14.51 2.11 8.62
CA ASP A 42 13.49 1.11 8.29
C ASP A 42 13.49 0.76 6.80
N PHE A 43 13.95 1.68 5.95
CA PHE A 43 14.03 1.54 4.50
C PHE A 43 15.39 1.01 4.01
N ASN A 44 16.28 0.57 4.90
CA ASN A 44 17.58 0.03 4.49
C ASN A 44 17.43 -1.40 3.92
N LYS A 45 18.26 -1.77 2.93
CA LYS A 45 18.20 -3.08 2.26
C LYS A 45 18.40 -4.29 3.19
N ASN A 46 19.02 -4.10 4.35
CA ASN A 46 19.21 -5.14 5.35
C ASN A 46 17.97 -5.35 6.25
N SER A 47 16.99 -4.43 6.27
CA SER A 47 15.74 -4.62 7.02
C SER A 47 14.92 -5.80 6.48
N LEU A 48 14.93 -6.00 5.16
CA LEU A 48 14.33 -7.15 4.48
C LEU A 48 14.87 -8.51 4.94
N LYS A 49 16.15 -8.58 5.34
CA LYS A 49 16.76 -9.82 5.86
C LYS A 49 16.30 -10.16 7.27
N ARG A 50 15.84 -9.16 8.04
CA ARG A 50 15.39 -9.30 9.43
C ARG A 50 13.88 -9.52 9.57
N ALA A 51 13.12 -9.21 8.52
CA ALA A 51 11.67 -9.40 8.48
C ALA A 51 11.24 -10.84 8.10
N ARG A 52 12.17 -11.79 8.08
CA ARG A 52 11.95 -13.19 7.69
C ARG A 52 11.99 -14.11 8.90
#